data_AF-A0A1F5ALL1-F1
#
_entry.id   AF-A0A1F5ALL1-F1
#
_cell.length_a   1.000
_cell.length_b   1.000
_cell.length_c   1.000
_cell.angle_alpha   90.00
_cell.angle_beta   90.00
_cell.angle_gamma   90.00
#
_symmetry.space_group_name_H-M   'P 1'
#
loop_
_entity.id
_entity.type
_entity.pdbx_description
1 polymer ?
#
loop_
_entity_poly.entity_id
_entity_poly.type
_entity_poly.pdbx_seq_one_letter_code
_entity_poly.pdbx_strand_id
1 'polypeptide(L)'
;MSIQKSTVVGGVLFSGVAAILLFLYLYGFVFTIPEYEDGYFSPEYLRKYASVEQAFEHFVGSLASGDAADYQEVLGRTLTEKERNGFKAYLGQKPGIRKIVRRGSQAFVVADNGWGEFFEQVRGRWVFTPEDFGVNVRSLFAIKK
;
A
#
# COMPACT_ATOMS: atom_id res chain seq x y z
N MET A 1 -23.62 4.41 46.12
CA MET A 1 -24.00 5.28 44.98
C MET A 1 -23.13 6.50 45.06
N SER A 2 -22.24 6.88 44.14
CA SER A 2 -21.89 6.41 42.80
C SER A 2 -20.41 6.73 42.59
N ILE A 3 -19.61 5.75 42.14
CA ILE A 3 -18.22 5.96 41.76
C ILE A 3 -18.24 6.57 40.36
N GLN A 4 -17.81 7.82 40.26
CA GLN A 4 -17.67 8.55 39.01
C GLN A 4 -16.59 7.86 38.17
N LYS A 5 -17.02 7.08 37.17
CA LYS A 5 -16.13 6.38 36.24
C LYS A 5 -15.37 7.41 35.42
N SER A 6 -14.06 7.43 35.60
CA SER A 6 -13.10 8.12 34.74
C SER A 6 -13.36 7.69 33.29
N THR A 7 -13.76 8.65 32.46
CA THR A 7 -13.92 8.46 31.03
C THR A 7 -12.56 8.12 30.44
N VAL A 8 -12.43 6.86 30.01
CA VAL A 8 -11.29 6.33 29.27
C VAL A 8 -11.23 7.05 27.92
N VAL A 9 -10.50 8.16 27.86
CA VAL A 9 -10.08 8.79 26.60
C VAL A 9 -8.81 8.05 26.16
N GLY A 10 -8.98 6.88 25.57
CA GLY A 10 -7.82 6.03 25.22
C GLY A 10 -8.10 4.90 24.23
N GLY A 11 -9.14 5.00 23.39
CA GLY A 11 -9.66 3.82 22.71
C GLY A 11 -10.18 3.98 21.28
N VAL A 12 -9.73 4.95 20.48
CA VAL A 12 -10.27 5.11 19.11
C VAL A 12 -9.23 5.09 17.98
N LEU A 13 -7.91 5.17 18.25
CA LEU A 13 -6.89 5.21 17.18
C LEU A 13 -6.13 3.89 16.95
N PHE A 14 -6.36 2.85 17.76
CA PHE A 14 -5.66 1.55 17.62
C PHE A 14 -6.50 0.46 16.95
N SER A 15 -7.81 0.65 16.78
CA SER A 15 -8.70 -0.39 16.25
C SER A 15 -8.50 -0.65 14.76
N GLY A 16 -8.24 0.39 13.96
CA GLY A 16 -8.05 0.24 12.51
C GLY A 16 -6.80 -0.57 12.17
N VAL A 17 -5.66 -0.23 12.76
CA VAL A 17 -4.39 -0.93 12.51
C VAL A 17 -4.45 -2.37 13.03
N ALA A 18 -5.06 -2.60 14.20
CA ALA A 18 -5.22 -3.95 14.73
C ALA A 18 -6.18 -4.81 13.89
N ALA A 19 -7.26 -4.23 13.35
CA ALA A 19 -8.19 -4.91 12.45
C ALA A 19 -7.52 -5.27 11.11
N ILE A 20 -6.72 -4.35 10.55
CA ILE A 20 -5.92 -4.61 9.35
C ILE A 20 -4.95 -5.75 9.63
N LEU A 21 -4.15 -5.68 10.69
CA LEU A 21 -3.18 -6.74 11.05
C LEU A 21 -3.83 -8.10 11.32
N LEU A 22 -4.99 -8.13 11.97
CA LEU A 22 -5.77 -9.36 12.21
C LEU A 22 -6.31 -9.93 10.90
N PHE A 23 -6.74 -9.08 9.97
CA PHE A 23 -7.15 -9.48 8.63
C PHE A 23 -5.97 -10.06 7.83
N LEU A 24 -4.77 -9.44 7.88
CA LEU A 24 -3.55 -9.98 7.25
C LEU A 24 -3.18 -11.37 7.80
N TYR A 25 -3.41 -11.58 9.09
CA TYR A 25 -3.10 -12.84 9.78
C TYR A 25 -4.09 -13.96 9.44
N LEU A 26 -5.39 -13.65 9.34
CA LEU A 26 -6.45 -14.66 9.18
C LEU A 26 -6.74 -15.05 7.73
N TYR A 27 -6.58 -14.15 6.76
CA TYR A 27 -7.19 -14.32 5.43
C TYR A 27 -6.26 -14.67 4.28
N GLY A 28 -4.96 -14.86 4.51
CA GLY A 28 -4.04 -15.45 3.52
C GLY A 28 -4.23 -14.92 2.10
N PHE A 29 -3.67 -13.75 1.80
CA PHE A 29 -3.83 -13.07 0.52
C PHE A 29 -3.72 -13.98 -0.71
N VAL A 30 -4.80 -14.07 -1.49
CA VAL A 30 -4.80 -14.66 -2.83
C VAL A 30 -4.58 -13.51 -3.82
N PHE A 31 -3.36 -13.38 -4.32
CA PHE A 31 -2.99 -12.37 -5.30
C PHE A 31 -3.13 -12.93 -6.71
N THR A 32 -3.83 -12.22 -7.59
CA THR A 32 -3.57 -12.34 -9.02
C THR A 32 -2.24 -11.64 -9.26
N ILE A 33 -1.18 -12.40 -9.52
CA ILE A 33 0.16 -11.85 -9.74
C ILE A 33 0.11 -11.01 -11.02
N PRO A 34 0.37 -9.69 -10.97
CA PRO A 34 0.46 -8.90 -12.18
C PRO A 34 1.56 -9.45 -13.08
N GLU A 35 1.33 -9.52 -14.40
CA GLU A 35 2.44 -9.76 -15.31
C GLU A 35 3.35 -8.54 -15.30
N TYR A 36 4.53 -8.73 -14.72
CA TYR A 36 5.57 -7.73 -14.65
C TYR A 36 6.38 -7.70 -15.96
N GLU A 37 6.65 -6.52 -16.49
CA GLU A 37 7.40 -6.39 -17.74
C GLU A 37 8.91 -6.30 -17.47
N ASP A 38 9.70 -7.11 -18.18
CA ASP A 38 11.15 -7.21 -17.99
C ASP A 38 11.88 -5.86 -18.08
N GLY A 39 11.33 -4.91 -18.87
CA GLY A 39 11.87 -3.56 -19.02
C GLY A 39 11.99 -2.80 -17.69
N TYR A 40 11.17 -3.12 -16.70
CA TYR A 40 11.19 -2.50 -15.37
C TYR A 40 12.09 -3.22 -14.35
N PHE A 41 12.87 -4.22 -14.76
CA PHE A 41 13.74 -5.02 -13.88
C PHE A 41 15.22 -4.97 -14.30
N SER A 42 15.63 -3.88 -14.94
CA SER A 42 17.03 -3.60 -15.25
C SER A 42 17.87 -3.44 -13.96
N PRO A 43 19.21 -3.58 -14.04
CA PRO A 43 20.11 -3.32 -12.90
C PRO A 43 20.00 -1.90 -12.32
N GLU A 44 19.50 -0.94 -13.10
CA GLU A 44 19.20 0.40 -12.62
C GLU A 44 17.98 0.39 -11.70
N TYR A 45 16.87 -0.22 -12.14
CA TYR A 45 15.67 -0.33 -11.32
C TYR A 45 15.88 -1.18 -10.07
N LEU A 46 16.70 -2.25 -10.14
CA LEU A 46 17.04 -3.04 -8.96
C LEU A 46 17.75 -2.21 -7.88
N ARG A 47 18.62 -1.27 -8.29
CA ARG A 47 19.31 -0.36 -7.36
C ARG A 47 18.38 0.76 -6.85
N LYS A 48 17.56 1.32 -7.74
CA LYS A 48 16.61 2.39 -7.42
C LYS A 48 15.54 1.93 -6.41
N TYR A 49 15.13 0.67 -6.49
CA TYR A 49 14.07 0.06 -5.66
C TYR A 49 14.61 -1.07 -4.77
N ALA A 50 15.83 -0.94 -4.27
CA ALA A 50 16.49 -1.98 -3.47
C ALA A 50 15.86 -2.16 -2.08
N SER A 51 15.17 -1.14 -1.57
CA SER A 51 14.45 -1.15 -0.29
C SER A 51 13.00 -0.70 -0.45
N VAL A 52 12.13 -1.15 0.46
CA VAL A 52 10.72 -0.70 0.48
C VAL A 52 10.60 0.80 0.81
N GLU A 53 11.55 1.37 1.56
CA GLU A 53 11.61 2.80 1.85
C GLU A 53 11.82 3.61 0.57
N GLN A 54 12.77 3.20 -0.27
CA GLN A 54 13.00 3.83 -1.57
C GLN A 54 11.78 3.64 -2.49
N ALA A 55 11.20 2.44 -2.51
CA ALA A 55 9.99 2.18 -3.30
C ALA A 55 8.82 3.06 -2.87
N PHE A 56 8.61 3.24 -1.56
CA PHE A 56 7.60 4.14 -1.02
C PHE A 56 7.88 5.60 -1.37
N GLU A 57 9.13 6.05 -1.26
CA GLU A 57 9.50 7.41 -1.65
C GLU A 57 9.19 7.68 -3.13
N HIS A 58 9.56 6.75 -4.02
CA HIS A 58 9.26 6.84 -5.44
C HIS A 58 7.77 6.73 -5.75
N PHE A 59 7.02 5.90 -5.02
CA PHE A 59 5.56 5.84 -5.11
C PHE A 59 4.94 7.20 -4.82
N VAL A 60 5.26 7.79 -3.66
CA VAL A 60 4.74 9.11 -3.30
C VAL A 60 5.18 10.18 -4.30
N GLY A 61 6.43 10.10 -4.78
CA GLY A 61 6.94 10.99 -5.83
C GLY A 61 6.15 10.90 -7.13
N SER A 62 5.82 9.70 -7.57
CA SER A 62 5.03 9.47 -8.80
C SER A 62 3.58 9.97 -8.67
N LEU A 63 2.97 9.85 -7.48
CA LEU A 63 1.66 10.44 -7.23
C LEU A 63 1.73 11.98 -7.26
N ALA A 64 2.79 12.57 -6.71
CA ALA A 64 2.97 14.02 -6.68
C ALA A 64 3.30 14.60 -8.07
N SER A 65 4.06 13.88 -8.91
CA SER A 65 4.38 14.32 -10.27
C SER A 65 3.14 14.30 -11.17
N GLY A 66 2.22 13.37 -10.92
CA GLY A 66 1.05 13.17 -11.78
C GLY A 66 1.42 12.60 -13.14
N ASP A 67 2.65 12.10 -13.31
CA ASP A 67 3.08 11.40 -14.52
C ASP A 67 2.78 9.90 -14.40
N ALA A 68 1.97 9.40 -15.33
CA ALA A 68 1.66 7.99 -15.40
C ALA A 68 2.91 7.12 -15.67
N ALA A 69 3.94 7.64 -16.33
CA ALA A 69 5.19 6.92 -16.57
C ALA A 69 5.93 6.64 -15.26
N ASP A 70 6.06 7.64 -14.38
CA ASP A 70 6.67 7.47 -13.05
C ASP A 70 5.90 6.43 -12.22
N TYR A 71 4.56 6.45 -12.32
CA TYR A 71 3.72 5.51 -11.58
C TYR A 71 3.84 4.07 -12.11
N GLN A 72 3.89 3.90 -13.44
CA GLN A 72 4.16 2.61 -14.10
C GLN A 72 5.50 2.03 -13.71
N GLU A 73 6.51 2.90 -13.60
CA GLU A 73 7.83 2.50 -13.12
C GLU A 73 7.70 1.82 -11.76
N VAL A 74 7.09 2.49 -10.77
CA VAL A 74 6.91 1.99 -9.40
C VAL A 74 6.09 0.68 -9.34
N LEU A 75 5.11 0.50 -10.23
CA LEU A 75 4.34 -0.74 -10.38
C LEU A 75 5.15 -1.89 -10.98
N GLY A 76 6.19 -1.59 -11.78
CA GLY A 76 6.94 -2.58 -12.55
C GLY A 76 6.17 -3.13 -13.75
N ARG A 77 5.17 -2.38 -14.25
CA ARG A 77 4.34 -2.72 -15.41
C ARG A 77 3.64 -1.49 -15.97
N THR A 78 3.15 -1.62 -17.19
CA THR A 78 2.27 -0.64 -17.82
C THR A 78 0.90 -0.60 -17.14
N LEU A 79 0.34 0.61 -17.02
CA LEU A 79 -1.02 0.81 -16.56
C LEU A 79 -2.00 0.36 -17.65
N THR A 80 -3.02 -0.38 -17.24
CA THR A 80 -4.18 -0.61 -18.10
C THR A 80 -4.88 0.72 -18.42
N GLU A 81 -5.66 0.74 -19.50
CA GLU A 81 -6.43 1.93 -19.87
C GLU A 81 -7.34 2.42 -18.73
N LYS A 82 -7.99 1.49 -18.02
CA LYS A 82 -8.84 1.79 -16.87
C LYS A 82 -8.06 2.49 -15.75
N GLU A 83 -6.88 1.98 -15.40
CA GLU A 83 -6.07 2.58 -14.35
C GLU A 83 -5.52 3.94 -14.77
N ARG A 84 -5.09 4.08 -16.02
CA ARG A 84 -4.61 5.34 -16.59
C ARG A 84 -5.69 6.42 -16.54
N ASN A 85 -6.92 6.08 -16.88
CA ASN A 85 -8.05 7.01 -16.82
C ASN A 85 -8.45 7.37 -15.38
N GLY A 86 -8.17 6.49 -14.42
CA GLY A 86 -8.43 6.71 -12.99
C GLY A 86 -7.28 7.42 -12.25
N PHE A 87 -6.08 7.45 -12.83
CA PHE A 87 -4.89 8.02 -12.21
C PHE A 87 -5.04 9.53 -12.04
N LYS A 88 -4.79 10.00 -10.81
CA LYS A 88 -4.86 11.42 -10.46
C LYS A 88 -3.67 11.78 -9.59
N ALA A 89 -3.10 12.94 -9.87
CA ALA A 89 -2.03 13.49 -9.05
C ALA A 89 -2.51 13.71 -7.61
N TYR A 90 -1.65 13.38 -6.65
CA TYR A 90 -1.85 13.71 -5.26
C TYR A 90 -1.31 15.12 -4.97
N LEU A 91 -2.20 16.03 -4.57
CA LEU A 91 -1.87 17.43 -4.31
C LEU A 91 -1.69 17.75 -2.81
N GLY A 92 -1.74 16.73 -1.96
CA GLY A 92 -1.56 16.89 -0.52
C GLY A 92 -0.08 16.92 -0.11
N GLN A 93 0.17 17.04 1.19
CA GLN A 93 1.52 16.99 1.75
C GLN A 93 2.15 15.61 1.55
N LYS A 94 3.40 15.57 1.06
CA LYS A 94 4.19 14.33 0.92
C LYS A 94 4.24 13.60 2.28
N PRO A 95 3.64 12.40 2.41
CA PRO A 95 3.67 11.68 3.67
C PRO A 95 5.04 11.07 3.97
N GLY A 96 5.37 11.02 5.26
CA GLY A 96 6.52 10.30 5.80
C GLY A 96 6.16 8.87 6.21
N ILE A 97 7.17 8.00 6.29
CA ILE A 97 6.99 6.64 6.80
C ILE A 97 6.85 6.70 8.33
N ARG A 98 5.74 6.18 8.85
CA ARG A 98 5.54 6.00 10.30
C ARG A 98 5.95 4.61 10.77
N LYS A 99 5.61 3.57 10.02
CA LYS A 99 5.93 2.17 10.37
C LYS A 99 6.02 1.31 9.12
N ILE A 100 6.91 0.32 9.14
CA ILE A 100 6.97 -0.73 8.12
C ILE A 100 6.75 -2.07 8.80
N VAL A 101 5.85 -2.88 8.26
CA VAL A 101 5.60 -4.26 8.68
C VAL A 101 6.07 -5.16 7.55
N ARG A 102 7.16 -5.93 7.76
CA ARG A 102 7.72 -6.83 6.75
C ARG A 102 7.42 -8.29 7.06
N ARG A 103 7.17 -9.09 6.03
CA ARG A 103 7.04 -10.56 6.09
C ARG A 103 7.57 -11.19 4.80
N GLY A 104 8.78 -11.75 4.84
CA GLY A 104 9.41 -12.34 3.65
C GLY A 104 9.59 -11.31 2.54
N SER A 105 9.08 -11.61 1.35
CA SER A 105 9.08 -10.72 0.18
C SER A 105 7.97 -9.66 0.23
N GLN A 106 7.25 -9.48 1.34
CA GLN A 106 6.13 -8.54 1.43
C GLN A 106 6.39 -7.47 2.49
N ALA A 107 5.86 -6.28 2.25
CA ALA A 107 5.90 -5.17 3.19
C ALA A 107 4.62 -4.35 3.13
N PHE A 108 4.17 -3.91 4.30
CA PHE A 108 3.10 -2.92 4.44
C PHE A 108 3.67 -1.66 5.09
N VAL A 109 3.54 -0.53 4.41
CA VAL A 109 4.03 0.78 4.87
C VAL A 109 2.85 1.57 5.40
N VAL A 110 2.92 1.95 6.67
CA VAL A 110 2.00 2.89 7.29
C VAL A 110 2.64 4.26 7.27
N ALA A 111 1.99 5.22 6.62
CA ALA A 111 2.43 6.59 6.53
C ALA A 111 1.87 7.47 7.67
N ASP A 112 2.49 8.61 7.92
CA ASP A 112 2.10 9.54 8.98
C ASP A 112 0.75 10.24 8.76
N ASN A 113 0.31 10.36 7.50
CA ASN A 113 -1.01 10.86 7.11
C ASN A 113 -2.12 9.79 7.16
N GLY A 114 -1.80 8.57 7.62
CA GLY A 114 -2.75 7.46 7.74
C GLY A 114 -2.86 6.56 6.50
N TRP A 115 -2.06 6.79 5.45
CA TRP A 115 -1.98 5.87 4.32
C TRP A 115 -1.38 4.52 4.74
N GLY A 116 -1.84 3.47 4.08
CA GLY A 116 -1.38 2.10 4.27
C GLY A 116 -1.18 1.47 2.91
N GLU A 117 0.08 1.20 2.54
CA GLU A 117 0.42 0.79 1.18
C GLU A 117 1.17 -0.55 1.17
N PHE A 118 0.82 -1.42 0.23
CA PHE A 118 1.43 -2.73 0.05
C PHE A 118 2.55 -2.71 -0.99
N PHE A 119 3.64 -3.40 -0.65
CA PHE A 119 4.78 -3.61 -1.52
C PHE A 119 5.19 -5.08 -1.51
N GLU A 120 5.69 -5.54 -2.66
CA GLU A 120 6.22 -6.87 -2.85
C GLU A 120 7.63 -6.80 -3.43
N GLN A 121 8.52 -7.72 -3.02
CA GLN A 121 9.82 -7.91 -3.62
C GLN A 121 9.72 -8.93 -4.75
N VAL A 122 9.87 -8.44 -5.98
CA VAL A 122 9.81 -9.21 -7.21
C VAL A 122 11.17 -9.17 -7.88
N ARG A 123 11.79 -10.33 -8.12
CA ARG A 123 13.10 -10.45 -8.81
C ARG A 123 14.19 -9.53 -8.23
N GLY A 124 14.17 -9.29 -6.92
CA GLY A 124 15.13 -8.45 -6.20
C GLY A 124 14.78 -6.96 -6.10
N ARG A 125 13.65 -6.54 -6.68
CA ARG A 125 13.13 -5.16 -6.67
C ARG A 125 11.84 -5.05 -5.86
N TRP A 126 11.70 -4.02 -5.05
CA TRP A 126 10.41 -3.70 -4.43
C TRP A 126 9.49 -2.96 -5.41
N VAL A 127 8.27 -3.47 -5.57
CA VAL A 127 7.21 -2.90 -6.41
C VAL A 127 6.02 -2.52 -5.55
N PHE A 128 5.31 -1.46 -5.93
CA PHE A 128 4.02 -1.14 -5.34
C PHE A 128 2.94 -2.08 -5.88
N THR A 129 2.10 -2.61 -5.00
CA THR A 129 1.05 -3.55 -5.37
C THR A 129 -0.31 -2.97 -4.94
N PRO A 130 -1.01 -2.23 -5.84
CA PRO A 130 -2.30 -1.65 -5.48
C PRO A 130 -3.30 -2.76 -5.12
N GLU A 131 -4.06 -2.53 -4.04
CA GLU A 131 -5.01 -3.49 -3.46
C GLU A 131 -6.07 -3.99 -4.47
N ASP A 132 -6.31 -3.24 -5.55
CA ASP A 132 -7.25 -3.59 -6.62
C ASP A 132 -6.85 -4.81 -7.49
N PHE A 133 -5.66 -5.38 -7.32
CA PHE A 133 -5.23 -6.62 -8.00
C PHE A 133 -5.73 -7.92 -7.34
N GLY A 134 -6.61 -7.80 -6.34
CA GLY A 134 -7.29 -8.96 -5.76
C GLY A 134 -8.12 -8.71 -4.50
N VAL A 135 -8.16 -7.51 -3.93
CA VAL A 135 -9.04 -7.25 -2.79
C VAL A 135 -10.46 -6.99 -3.30
N ASN A 136 -11.22 -8.06 -3.44
CA ASN A 136 -12.68 -7.99 -3.42
C ASN A 136 -13.11 -7.57 -2.01
N VAL A 137 -13.14 -6.27 -1.70
CA VAL A 137 -13.84 -5.70 -0.52
C VAL A 137 -15.37 -5.77 -0.73
N ARG A 138 -15.88 -6.78 -1.45
CA ARG A 138 -17.32 -7.08 -1.51
C ARG A 138 -17.71 -8.00 -0.35
N SER A 139 -17.55 -7.53 0.88
CA SER A 139 -18.32 -8.09 2.01
C SER A 139 -18.31 -7.28 3.30
N LEU A 140 -17.63 -6.13 3.40
CA LEU A 140 -17.62 -5.34 4.65
C LEU A 140 -18.91 -4.53 4.93
N PHE A 141 -19.88 -4.50 3.99
CA PHE A 141 -21.22 -3.93 4.23
C PHE A 141 -22.39 -4.79 3.73
N ALA A 142 -22.16 -6.06 3.38
CA ALA A 142 -23.22 -7.00 2.99
C ALA A 142 -23.53 -8.01 4.10
N ILE A 143 -23.45 -7.60 5.37
CA ILE A 143 -24.26 -8.26 6.40
C ILE A 143 -25.65 -7.65 6.25
N LYS A 144 -26.53 -8.38 5.56
CA LYS A 144 -27.96 -8.11 5.45
C LYS A 144 -28.53 -7.73 6.83
N LYS A 145 -29.39 -6.72 6.85
CA LYS A 145 -30.41 -6.55 7.89
C LYS A 145 -31.26 -7.80 8.02
#